data_AF-A0A8T7KSY8-F1
#
_entry.id   AF-A0A8T7KSY8-F1
#
_cell.length_a   1.000
_cell.length_b   1.000
_cell.length_c   1.000
_cell.angle_alpha   90.00
_cell.angle_beta   90.00
_cell.angle_gamma   90.00
#
_symmetry.space_group_name_H-M   'P 1'
#
loop_
_entity.id
_entity.type
_entity.pdbx_description
1 polymer ?
#
loop_
_entity_poly.entity_id
_entity_poly.type
_entity_poly.pdbx_seq_one_letter_code
_entity_poly.pdbx_strand_id
1 'polypeptide(L)'
;MSDLDQILDQCLTDIASGASTLDDCLTRHPEHAAQLSPLLAAATRLRADGEVHPSAAFKARARAKLTLHMQSHPRRKPRTSFAFRRLAAGFAAILLALLVTGTVYAQGALPGDSLYSWKLVSERAWRIVSSDVVGTDLLIANRRINEMNVTVNNPAHWSRALEGYKEVRTRLESELDSQTLESILPPIDSFYYPEQATPIPVESATPFIEDPEIVATSVPPDKQPTKKPKIVPTINIPPPFR
;
A
#
# COMPACT_ATOMS: atom_id res chain seq x y z
N MET A 1 7.96 -9.71 -47.64
CA MET A 1 8.23 -8.33 -48.08
C MET A 1 9.64 -8.31 -48.59
N SER A 2 9.87 -7.76 -49.77
CA SER A 2 11.23 -7.63 -50.32
C SER A 2 11.99 -6.52 -49.57
N ASP A 3 13.32 -6.56 -49.64
CA ASP A 3 14.20 -5.55 -49.02
C ASP A 3 13.89 -4.14 -49.58
N LEU A 4 13.61 -4.06 -50.88
CA LEU A 4 13.17 -2.84 -51.56
C LEU A 4 11.86 -2.27 -50.97
N ASP A 5 10.87 -3.12 -50.65
CA ASP A 5 9.59 -2.67 -50.10
C ASP A 5 9.77 -2.00 -48.73
N GLN A 6 10.67 -2.54 -47.90
CA GLN A 6 10.96 -2.00 -46.57
C GLN A 6 11.69 -0.66 -46.66
N ILE A 7 12.69 -0.58 -47.56
CA ILE A 7 13.43 0.66 -47.80
C ILE A 7 12.49 1.75 -48.36
N LEU A 8 11.59 1.39 -49.28
CA LEU A 8 10.60 2.31 -49.84
C LEU A 8 9.65 2.84 -48.75
N ASP A 9 9.10 1.95 -47.91
CA ASP A 9 8.16 2.35 -46.84
C ASP A 9 8.84 3.27 -45.81
N GLN A 10 10.08 2.96 -45.44
CA GLN A 10 10.89 3.82 -44.58
C GLN A 10 11.14 5.20 -45.22
N CYS A 11 11.57 5.23 -46.49
CA CYS A 11 11.80 6.49 -47.21
C CYS A 11 10.52 7.33 -47.32
N LEU A 12 9.36 6.71 -47.59
CA LEU A 12 8.08 7.40 -47.65
C LEU A 12 7.66 7.98 -46.30
N THR A 13 7.95 7.27 -45.21
CA THR A 13 7.67 7.70 -43.84
C THR A 13 8.58 8.86 -43.41
N ASP A 14 9.87 8.78 -43.73
CA ASP A 14 10.83 9.85 -43.43
C ASP A 14 10.51 11.12 -44.22
N ILE A 15 10.16 10.99 -45.50
CA ILE A 15 9.71 12.11 -46.34
C ILE A 15 8.36 12.67 -45.83
N ALA A 16 7.48 11.84 -45.28
CA ALA A 16 6.20 12.27 -44.68
C ALA A 16 6.35 13.10 -43.42
N SER A 17 7.31 12.72 -42.57
CA SER A 17 7.60 13.42 -41.32
C SER A 17 8.49 14.64 -41.52
N GLY A 18 9.03 14.85 -42.73
CA GLY A 18 9.99 15.92 -43.02
C GLY A 18 11.41 15.62 -42.52
N ALA A 19 11.67 14.39 -42.08
CA ALA A 19 12.97 13.95 -41.58
C ALA A 19 14.01 13.75 -42.69
N SER A 20 13.58 13.67 -43.95
CA SER A 20 14.47 13.43 -45.10
C SER A 20 13.91 13.95 -46.41
N THR A 21 14.80 14.34 -47.32
CA THR A 21 14.44 14.68 -48.70
C THR A 21 14.54 13.45 -49.62
N LEU A 22 13.94 13.56 -50.82
CA LEU A 22 14.02 12.50 -51.84
C LEU A 22 15.47 12.16 -52.19
N ASP A 23 16.34 13.18 -52.33
CA ASP A 23 17.75 12.99 -52.66
C ASP A 23 18.54 12.34 -51.51
N ASP A 24 18.18 12.65 -50.26
CA ASP A 24 18.78 12.00 -49.08
C ASP A 24 18.45 10.50 -49.01
N CYS A 25 17.23 10.13 -49.41
CA CYS A 25 16.81 8.72 -49.47
C CYS A 25 17.55 7.96 -50.58
N LEU A 26 17.76 8.59 -51.75
CA LEU A 26 18.50 7.99 -52.86
C LEU A 26 20.01 7.85 -52.56
N THR A 27 20.58 8.80 -51.81
CA THR A 27 22.00 8.76 -51.42
C THR A 27 22.27 7.69 -50.37
N ARG A 28 21.31 7.42 -49.48
CA ARG A 28 21.42 6.36 -48.45
C ARG A 28 21.29 4.94 -49.00
N HIS A 29 20.61 4.77 -50.14
CA HIS A 29 20.36 3.46 -50.75
C HIS A 29 20.80 3.44 -52.23
N PRO A 30 22.11 3.57 -52.50
CA PRO A 30 22.63 3.66 -53.85
C PRO A 30 22.39 2.38 -54.66
N GLU A 31 22.36 1.20 -54.02
CA GLU A 31 22.06 -0.07 -54.71
C GLU A 31 20.65 -0.13 -55.31
N HIS A 32 19.69 0.60 -54.74
CA HIS A 32 18.28 0.59 -55.15
C HIS A 32 17.81 1.90 -55.79
N ALA A 33 18.70 2.89 -55.93
CA ALA A 33 18.35 4.24 -56.39
C ALA A 33 17.63 4.27 -57.74
N ALA A 34 18.03 3.43 -58.69
CA ALA A 34 17.40 3.34 -60.02
C ALA A 34 15.93 2.87 -59.96
N GLN A 35 15.59 2.05 -58.96
CA GLN A 35 14.23 1.53 -58.77
C GLN A 35 13.40 2.42 -57.83
N LEU A 36 14.02 3.04 -56.82
CA LEU A 36 13.36 3.91 -55.84
C LEU A 36 12.99 5.29 -56.41
N SER A 37 13.84 5.86 -57.26
CA SER A 37 13.65 7.21 -57.82
C SER A 37 12.26 7.44 -58.45
N PRO A 38 11.77 6.60 -59.39
CA PRO A 38 10.45 6.81 -59.98
C PRO A 38 9.29 6.62 -58.98
N LEU A 39 9.44 5.73 -57.99
CA LEU A 39 8.40 5.46 -56.99
C LEU A 39 8.27 6.63 -55.99
N LEU A 40 9.38 7.13 -55.49
CA LEU A 40 9.41 8.29 -54.59
C LEU A 40 8.95 9.57 -55.31
N ALA A 41 9.33 9.75 -56.58
CA ALA A 41 8.86 10.87 -57.40
C ALA A 41 7.34 10.84 -57.63
N ALA A 42 6.76 9.65 -57.84
CA ALA A 42 5.30 9.50 -57.96
C ALA A 42 4.58 9.80 -56.64
N ALA A 43 5.08 9.28 -55.52
CA ALA A 43 4.49 9.50 -54.20
C ALA A 43 4.53 10.97 -53.76
N THR A 44 5.65 11.65 -54.02
CA THR A 44 5.81 13.09 -53.74
C THR A 44 4.87 13.96 -54.56
N ARG A 45 4.67 13.63 -55.85
CA ARG A 45 3.66 14.30 -56.70
C ARG A 45 2.24 14.10 -56.19
N LEU A 46 1.87 12.86 -55.84
CA LEU A 46 0.54 12.56 -55.29
C LEU A 46 0.27 13.29 -53.96
N ARG A 47 1.31 13.49 -53.14
CA ARG A 47 1.19 14.27 -51.90
C ARG A 47 1.06 15.78 -52.17
N ALA A 48 1.73 16.29 -53.20
CA ALA A 48 1.66 17.71 -53.57
C ALA A 48 0.23 18.13 -53.98
N ASP A 49 -0.56 17.18 -54.53
CA ASP A 49 -1.97 17.41 -54.90
C ASP A 49 -2.94 17.54 -53.70
N GLY A 50 -2.41 17.44 -52.47
CA GLY A 50 -3.09 17.86 -51.24
C GLY A 50 -3.85 16.76 -50.52
N GLU A 51 -3.90 16.88 -49.19
CA GLU A 51 -4.68 15.98 -48.34
C GLU A 51 -6.19 16.20 -48.58
N VAL A 52 -6.87 15.15 -49.04
CA VAL A 52 -8.32 15.15 -49.25
C VAL A 52 -9.02 15.19 -47.89
N HIS A 53 -9.44 16.39 -47.48
CA HIS A 53 -10.20 16.57 -46.26
C HIS A 53 -11.71 16.62 -46.55
N PRO A 54 -12.54 15.85 -45.81
CA PRO A 54 -13.98 15.97 -45.94
C PRO A 54 -14.45 17.35 -45.49
N SER A 55 -15.35 17.96 -46.27
CA SER A 55 -15.91 19.27 -45.96
C SER A 55 -16.63 19.29 -44.60
N ALA A 56 -16.65 20.45 -43.95
CA ALA A 56 -17.35 20.62 -42.68
C ALA A 56 -18.84 20.21 -42.78
N ALA A 57 -19.49 20.52 -43.91
CA ALA A 57 -20.87 20.13 -44.19
C ALA A 57 -21.05 18.61 -44.27
N PHE A 58 -20.11 17.89 -44.90
CA PHE A 58 -20.14 16.43 -44.95
C PHE A 58 -19.99 15.83 -43.54
N LYS A 59 -19.03 16.31 -42.74
CA LYS A 59 -18.85 15.87 -41.35
C LYS A 59 -20.10 16.10 -40.51
N ALA A 60 -20.75 17.26 -40.65
CA ALA A 60 -21.97 17.59 -39.92
C ALA A 60 -23.13 16.65 -40.30
N ARG A 61 -23.34 16.39 -41.60
CA ARG A 61 -24.36 15.45 -42.08
C ARG A 61 -24.11 14.02 -41.61
N ALA A 62 -22.86 13.56 -41.66
CA ALA A 62 -22.48 12.23 -41.18
C ALA A 62 -22.76 12.09 -39.66
N ARG A 63 -22.40 13.10 -38.86
CA ARG A 63 -22.72 13.13 -37.42
C ARG A 63 -24.22 13.10 -37.17
N ALA A 64 -25.00 13.93 -37.86
CA ALA A 64 -26.46 13.95 -37.71
C ALA A 64 -27.08 12.58 -38.01
N LYS A 65 -26.66 11.93 -39.11
CA LYS A 65 -27.14 10.61 -39.49
C LYS A 65 -26.77 9.53 -38.46
N LEU A 66 -25.55 9.58 -37.92
CA LEU A 66 -25.11 8.67 -36.87
C LEU A 66 -25.92 8.85 -35.58
N THR A 67 -26.14 10.09 -35.15
CA THR A 67 -26.93 10.39 -33.96
C THR A 67 -28.37 9.89 -34.10
N LEU A 68 -29.00 10.11 -35.25
CA LEU A 68 -30.34 9.59 -35.54
C LEU A 68 -30.38 8.06 -35.52
N HIS A 69 -29.35 7.41 -36.05
CA HIS A 69 -29.24 5.95 -36.03
C HIS A 69 -29.10 5.40 -34.60
N MET A 70 -28.28 6.06 -33.76
CA MET A 70 -28.11 5.69 -32.35
C MET A 70 -29.39 5.89 -31.53
N GLN A 71 -30.16 6.93 -31.82
CA GLN A 71 -31.44 7.21 -31.15
C GLN A 71 -32.53 6.20 -31.55
N SER A 72 -32.56 5.80 -32.83
CA SER A 72 -33.51 4.80 -33.34
C SER A 72 -33.15 3.36 -32.95
N HIS A 73 -31.88 3.09 -32.63
CA HIS A 73 -31.40 1.77 -32.22
C HIS A 73 -30.71 1.84 -30.83
N PRO A 74 -31.45 2.17 -29.76
CA PRO A 74 -30.88 2.24 -28.43
C PRO A 74 -30.35 0.86 -28.03
N ARG A 75 -29.03 0.74 -27.88
CA ARG A 75 -28.40 -0.47 -27.33
C ARG A 75 -29.02 -0.75 -25.96
N ARG A 76 -29.66 -1.92 -25.81
CA ARG A 76 -30.15 -2.40 -24.51
C ARG A 76 -28.96 -2.46 -23.56
N LYS A 77 -28.97 -1.64 -22.50
CA LYS A 77 -27.97 -1.76 -21.42
C LYS A 77 -28.05 -3.19 -20.87
N PRO A 78 -26.92 -3.92 -20.77
CA PRO A 78 -26.95 -5.25 -20.20
C PRO A 78 -27.43 -5.16 -18.75
N ARG A 79 -28.37 -6.04 -18.37
CA ARG A 79 -28.91 -6.15 -17.00
C ARG A 79 -27.86 -6.56 -15.95
N THR A 80 -26.61 -6.74 -16.38
CA THR A 80 -25.43 -7.12 -15.60
C THR A 80 -25.10 -6.14 -14.48
N SER A 81 -25.46 -4.86 -14.60
CA SER A 81 -25.15 -3.84 -13.58
C SER A 81 -25.83 -4.13 -12.23
N PHE A 82 -27.04 -4.69 -12.23
CA PHE A 82 -27.76 -4.95 -10.98
C PHE A 82 -27.27 -6.23 -10.28
N ALA A 83 -27.00 -7.29 -11.06
CA ALA A 83 -26.43 -8.53 -10.53
C ALA A 83 -25.02 -8.31 -9.97
N PHE A 84 -24.19 -7.54 -10.68
CA PHE A 84 -22.84 -7.18 -10.23
C PHE A 84 -22.86 -6.33 -8.96
N ARG A 85 -23.81 -5.37 -8.85
CA ARG A 85 -23.98 -4.58 -7.61
C ARG A 85 -24.37 -5.44 -6.41
N ARG A 86 -25.23 -6.45 -6.59
CA ARG A 86 -25.60 -7.38 -5.51
C ARG A 86 -24.43 -8.27 -5.09
N LEU A 87 -23.66 -8.77 -6.06
CA LEU A 87 -22.44 -9.54 -5.80
C LEU A 87 -21.38 -8.70 -5.07
N ALA A 88 -21.15 -7.46 -5.52
CA ALA A 88 -20.24 -6.53 -4.88
C ALA A 88 -20.66 -6.21 -3.44
N ALA A 89 -21.95 -5.97 -3.20
CA ALA A 89 -22.47 -5.75 -1.85
C ALA A 89 -22.31 -6.99 -0.95
N GLY A 90 -22.53 -8.19 -1.47
CA GLY A 90 -22.30 -9.44 -0.74
C GLY A 90 -20.83 -9.65 -0.38
N PHE A 91 -19.91 -9.42 -1.34
CA PHE A 91 -18.47 -9.47 -1.09
C PHE A 91 -18.03 -8.44 -0.06
N ALA A 92 -18.53 -7.20 -0.13
CA ALA A 92 -18.24 -6.16 0.85
C ALA A 92 -18.70 -6.57 2.25
N ALA A 93 -19.90 -7.15 2.38
CA ALA A 93 -20.40 -7.64 3.66
C ALA A 93 -19.56 -8.79 4.23
N ILE A 94 -19.09 -9.72 3.38
CA ILE A 94 -18.19 -10.81 3.79
C ILE A 94 -16.84 -10.26 4.25
N LEU A 95 -16.25 -9.31 3.51
CA LEU A 95 -14.99 -8.66 3.91
C LEU A 95 -15.14 -7.91 5.23
N LEU A 96 -16.25 -7.20 5.43
CA LEU A 96 -16.56 -6.54 6.69
C LEU A 96 -16.69 -7.56 7.84
N ALA A 97 -17.41 -8.66 7.62
CA ALA A 97 -17.54 -9.72 8.61
C ALA A 97 -16.20 -10.36 8.96
N LEU A 98 -15.35 -10.65 7.97
CA LEU A 98 -14.00 -11.18 8.19
C LEU A 98 -13.10 -10.20 8.94
N LEU A 99 -13.20 -8.90 8.65
CA LEU A 99 -12.49 -7.87 9.40
C LEU A 99 -12.95 -7.82 10.86
N VAL A 100 -14.26 -7.89 11.12
CA VAL A 100 -14.80 -7.88 12.49
C VAL A 100 -14.44 -9.16 13.24
N THR A 101 -14.72 -10.34 12.69
CA THR A 101 -14.48 -11.64 13.35
C THR A 101 -12.99 -11.96 13.47
N GLY A 102 -12.17 -11.59 12.49
CA GLY A 102 -10.74 -11.82 12.49
C GLY A 102 -9.98 -10.99 13.53
N THR A 103 -10.53 -9.86 13.98
CA THR A 103 -9.88 -9.05 15.03
C THR A 103 -9.93 -9.72 16.39
N VAL A 104 -11.04 -10.38 16.75
CA VAL A 104 -11.26 -10.95 18.10
C VAL A 104 -10.23 -12.03 18.44
N TYR A 105 -9.90 -12.90 17.49
CA TYR A 105 -8.92 -13.98 17.70
C TYR A 105 -7.46 -13.53 17.54
N ALA A 106 -7.20 -12.43 16.83
CA ALA A 106 -5.84 -11.96 16.56
C ALA A 106 -5.35 -10.87 17.52
N GLN A 107 -6.21 -10.28 18.38
CA GLN A 107 -5.78 -9.25 19.34
C GLN A 107 -4.61 -9.72 20.22
N GLY A 108 -4.64 -10.99 20.64
CA GLY A 108 -3.63 -11.59 21.51
C GLY A 108 -2.41 -12.16 20.78
N ALA A 109 -2.38 -12.15 19.44
CA ALA A 109 -1.25 -12.69 18.69
C ALA A 109 0.02 -11.88 18.98
N LEU A 110 1.08 -12.58 19.36
CA LEU A 110 2.40 -12.04 19.64
C LEU A 110 3.28 -12.12 18.39
N PRO A 111 4.35 -11.31 18.29
CA PRO A 111 5.33 -11.46 17.23
C PRO A 111 5.79 -12.92 17.13
N GLY A 112 5.69 -13.53 15.94
CA GLY A 112 6.03 -14.94 15.72
C GLY A 112 4.84 -15.91 15.66
N ASP A 113 3.65 -15.49 16.11
CA ASP A 113 2.44 -16.30 15.97
C ASP A 113 1.90 -16.26 14.52
N SER A 114 1.24 -17.33 14.08
CA SER A 114 0.66 -17.42 12.72
C SER A 114 -0.34 -16.30 12.41
N LEU A 115 -1.07 -15.81 13.42
CA LEU A 115 -2.06 -14.74 13.27
C LEU A 115 -1.48 -13.33 13.45
N TYR A 116 -0.17 -13.20 13.70
CA TYR A 116 0.47 -11.90 13.91
C TYR A 116 0.45 -11.04 12.65
N SER A 117 0.72 -11.62 11.48
CA SER A 117 0.61 -10.89 10.20
C SER A 117 -0.81 -10.37 9.97
N TRP A 118 -1.82 -11.16 10.33
CA TRP A 118 -3.22 -10.73 10.23
C TRP A 118 -3.52 -9.57 11.18
N LYS A 119 -3.00 -9.61 12.41
CA LYS A 119 -3.09 -8.50 13.38
C LYS A 119 -2.54 -7.20 12.77
N LEU A 120 -1.33 -7.23 12.19
CA LEU A 120 -0.71 -6.06 11.54
C LEU A 120 -1.58 -5.50 10.41
N VAL A 121 -2.11 -6.36 9.54
CA VAL A 121 -2.98 -5.95 8.44
C VAL A 121 -4.28 -5.33 8.96
N SER A 122 -4.89 -5.93 9.98
CA SER A 122 -6.13 -5.42 10.57
C SER A 122 -5.91 -4.05 11.24
N GLU A 123 -4.80 -3.85 11.93
CA GLU A 123 -4.43 -2.56 12.55
C GLU A 123 -4.24 -1.48 11.48
N ARG A 124 -3.58 -1.81 10.36
CA ARG A 124 -3.43 -0.88 9.22
C ARG A 124 -4.78 -0.52 8.59
N ALA A 125 -5.67 -1.49 8.43
CA ALA A 125 -7.01 -1.25 7.89
C ALA A 125 -7.84 -0.35 8.82
N TRP A 126 -7.83 -0.62 10.13
CA TRP A 126 -8.50 0.22 11.11
C TRP A 126 -7.95 1.64 11.14
N ARG A 127 -6.63 1.82 11.02
CA ARG A 127 -6.00 3.15 10.95
C ARG A 127 -6.49 3.95 9.74
N ILE A 128 -6.69 3.32 8.58
CA ILE A 128 -7.19 4.01 7.36
C ILE A 128 -8.60 4.55 7.55
N VAL A 129 -9.44 3.85 8.32
CA VAL A 129 -10.86 4.21 8.52
C VAL A 129 -11.05 5.10 9.76
N SER A 130 -10.07 5.13 10.67
CA SER A 130 -10.16 5.90 11.91
C SER A 130 -10.18 7.41 11.65
N SER A 131 -11.10 8.11 12.31
CA SER A 131 -11.13 9.58 12.33
C SER A 131 -10.04 10.19 13.22
N ASP A 132 -9.58 9.43 14.22
CA ASP A 132 -8.51 9.82 15.15
C ASP A 132 -7.27 8.95 14.90
N VAL A 133 -6.50 9.35 13.88
CA VAL A 133 -5.30 8.62 13.45
C VAL A 133 -4.22 8.65 14.54
N VAL A 134 -4.07 9.79 15.23
CA VAL A 134 -3.12 9.97 16.34
C VAL A 134 -3.45 9.04 17.50
N GLY A 135 -4.69 9.06 18.00
CA GLY A 135 -5.11 8.18 19.09
C GLY A 135 -4.96 6.70 18.72
N THR A 136 -5.24 6.36 17.44
CA THR A 136 -5.04 5.00 16.93
C THR A 136 -3.57 4.58 16.95
N ASP A 137 -2.67 5.44 16.46
CA ASP A 137 -1.23 5.16 16.49
C ASP A 137 -0.70 5.09 17.94
N LEU A 138 -1.19 5.91 18.87
CA LEU A 138 -0.85 5.80 20.31
C LEU A 138 -1.27 4.44 20.90
N LEU A 139 -2.47 3.95 20.57
CA LEU A 139 -2.93 2.63 20.99
C LEU A 139 -2.04 1.51 20.43
N ILE A 140 -1.64 1.60 19.16
CA ILE A 140 -0.73 0.64 18.53
C ILE A 140 0.66 0.71 19.18
N ALA A 141 1.18 1.91 19.49
CA ALA A 141 2.46 2.09 20.17
C ALA A 141 2.47 1.40 21.54
N ASN A 142 1.44 1.65 22.36
CA ASN A 142 1.30 1.03 23.67
C ASN A 142 1.19 -0.51 23.59
N ARG A 143 0.53 -1.01 22.55
CA ARG A 143 0.45 -2.45 22.27
C ARG A 143 1.82 -3.06 21.96
N ARG A 144 2.65 -2.39 21.14
CA ARG A 144 4.02 -2.85 20.86
C ARG A 144 4.88 -2.87 22.12
N ILE A 145 4.73 -1.89 23.01
CA ILE A 145 5.37 -1.89 24.33
C ILE A 145 4.96 -3.13 25.13
N ASN A 146 3.68 -3.46 25.15
CA ASN A 146 3.22 -4.66 25.84
C ASN A 146 3.75 -5.95 25.20
N GLU A 147 3.83 -6.02 23.88
CA GLU A 147 4.43 -7.15 23.17
C GLU A 147 5.91 -7.33 23.52
N MET A 148 6.68 -6.24 23.61
CA MET A 148 8.07 -6.27 24.10
C MET A 148 8.15 -6.82 25.54
N ASN A 149 7.28 -6.35 26.43
CA ASN A 149 7.24 -6.84 27.82
C ASN A 149 6.94 -8.35 27.89
N VAL A 150 6.01 -8.85 27.06
CA VAL A 150 5.63 -10.28 27.04
C VAL A 150 6.70 -11.15 26.40
N THR A 151 7.35 -10.64 25.34
CA THR A 151 8.34 -11.38 24.55
C THR A 151 9.77 -11.22 25.04
N VAL A 152 9.97 -10.67 26.23
CA VAL A 152 11.29 -10.44 26.84
C VAL A 152 12.23 -11.66 26.78
N ASN A 153 11.71 -12.89 26.92
CA ASN A 153 12.54 -14.10 26.92
C ASN A 153 12.84 -14.63 25.50
N ASN A 154 12.46 -13.91 24.44
CA ASN A 154 12.70 -14.29 23.06
C ASN A 154 13.21 -13.08 22.25
N PRO A 155 14.52 -13.03 21.92
CA PRO A 155 15.13 -11.85 21.32
C PRO A 155 14.57 -11.53 19.93
N ALA A 156 14.22 -12.55 19.15
CA ALA A 156 13.66 -12.39 17.80
C ALA A 156 12.24 -11.81 17.83
N HIS A 157 11.45 -12.16 18.85
CA HIS A 157 10.09 -11.64 19.00
C HIS A 157 10.10 -10.23 19.58
N TRP A 158 10.99 -9.99 20.55
CA TRP A 158 11.19 -8.68 21.16
C TRP A 158 11.66 -7.64 20.14
N SER A 159 12.64 -7.98 19.30
CA SER A 159 13.15 -7.07 18.26
C SER A 159 12.08 -6.72 17.23
N ARG A 160 11.22 -7.67 16.86
CA ARG A 160 10.08 -7.43 15.95
C ARG A 160 9.03 -6.49 16.56
N ALA A 161 8.76 -6.62 17.87
CA ALA A 161 7.88 -5.67 18.56
C ALA A 161 8.50 -4.27 18.65
N LEU A 162 9.81 -4.17 18.90
CA LEU A 162 10.55 -2.91 18.91
C LEU A 162 10.54 -2.23 17.53
N GLU A 163 10.75 -2.98 16.47
CA GLU A 163 10.69 -2.45 15.10
C GLU A 163 9.30 -1.87 14.80
N GLY A 164 8.24 -2.62 15.14
CA GLY A 164 6.87 -2.13 15.03
C GLY A 164 6.60 -0.89 15.88
N TYR A 165 7.22 -0.75 17.06
CA TYR A 165 7.13 0.47 17.88
C TYR A 165 7.81 1.66 17.19
N LYS A 166 9.03 1.46 16.66
CA LYS A 166 9.78 2.50 15.93
C LYS A 166 8.99 3.03 14.74
N GLU A 167 8.39 2.13 13.94
CA GLU A 167 7.55 2.52 12.81
C GLU A 167 6.37 3.41 13.22
N VAL A 168 5.70 3.08 14.33
CA VAL A 168 4.55 3.85 14.84
C VAL A 168 5.01 5.21 15.35
N ARG A 169 6.12 5.25 16.09
CA ARG A 169 6.70 6.49 16.61
C ARG A 169 7.09 7.44 15.48
N THR A 170 7.75 6.96 14.42
CA THR A 170 8.10 7.77 13.25
C THR A 170 6.86 8.40 12.59
N ARG A 171 5.72 7.69 12.56
CA ARG A 171 4.46 8.30 12.08
C ARG A 171 3.91 9.37 13.02
N LEU A 172 4.03 9.15 14.33
CA LEU A 172 3.58 10.14 15.32
C LEU A 172 4.49 11.38 15.33
N GLU A 173 5.78 11.24 15.02
CA GLU A 173 6.73 12.36 14.87
C GLU A 173 6.34 13.33 13.74
N SER A 174 5.59 12.88 12.72
CA SER A 174 5.08 13.77 11.69
C SER A 174 3.78 14.49 12.07
N GLU A 175 3.08 14.04 13.12
CA GLU A 175 1.76 14.55 13.50
C GLU A 175 1.79 15.36 14.82
N LEU A 176 2.71 15.03 15.73
CA LEU A 176 2.89 15.66 17.04
C LEU A 176 4.23 16.38 17.11
N ASP A 177 4.30 17.44 17.91
CA ASP A 177 5.57 18.07 18.27
C ASP A 177 6.42 17.14 19.16
N SER A 178 7.73 17.29 19.06
CA SER A 178 8.69 16.43 19.78
C SER A 178 8.48 16.46 21.30
N GLN A 179 8.11 17.60 21.88
CA GLN A 179 7.93 17.72 23.33
C GLN A 179 6.70 16.95 23.81
N THR A 180 5.56 17.09 23.13
CA THR A 180 4.35 16.31 23.40
C THR A 180 4.60 14.82 23.20
N LEU A 181 5.30 14.43 22.14
CA LEU A 181 5.59 13.04 21.86
C LEU A 181 6.47 12.39 22.94
N GLU A 182 7.52 13.09 23.39
CA GLU A 182 8.40 12.62 24.48
C GLU A 182 7.70 12.54 25.84
N SER A 183 6.72 13.42 26.07
CA SER A 183 5.88 13.39 27.27
C SER A 183 4.96 12.16 27.31
N ILE A 184 4.46 11.73 26.14
CA ILE A 184 3.49 10.64 26.04
C ILE A 184 4.16 9.28 25.85
N LEU A 185 5.19 9.20 25.02
CA LEU A 185 5.83 7.95 24.59
C LEU A 185 7.28 7.84 25.08
N PRO A 186 7.66 6.69 25.67
CA PRO A 186 9.05 6.47 26.09
C PRO A 186 10.02 6.56 24.90
N PRO A 187 11.20 7.18 25.09
CA PRO A 187 12.18 7.33 24.01
C PRO A 187 12.69 5.98 23.53
N ILE A 188 13.07 5.88 22.25
CA ILE A 188 13.56 4.62 21.66
C ILE A 188 14.77 4.08 22.44
N ASP A 189 15.64 4.97 22.92
CA ASP A 189 16.86 4.60 23.65
C ASP A 189 16.59 4.02 25.05
N SER A 190 15.35 4.13 25.56
CA SER A 190 14.95 3.46 26.81
C SER A 190 14.68 1.97 26.64
N PHE A 191 14.57 1.47 25.40
CA PHE A 191 14.32 0.06 25.13
C PHE A 191 15.62 -0.71 24.98
N TYR A 192 15.95 -1.49 26.00
CA TYR A 192 17.11 -2.36 26.00
C TYR A 192 16.72 -3.82 26.22
N TYR A 193 17.34 -4.74 25.47
CA TYR A 193 17.09 -6.17 25.65
C TYR A 193 17.83 -6.67 26.91
N PRO A 194 17.15 -7.33 27.85
CA PRO A 194 17.74 -7.61 29.17
C PRO A 194 18.89 -8.62 29.18
N GLU A 195 19.22 -9.27 28.07
CA GLU A 195 20.37 -10.19 27.99
C GLU A 195 21.73 -9.47 27.98
N GLN A 196 21.73 -8.14 27.89
CA GLN A 196 22.94 -7.32 28.02
C GLN A 196 22.93 -6.44 29.29
N ALA A 197 22.03 -6.70 30.24
CA ALA A 197 22.04 -6.01 31.53
C ALA A 197 23.23 -6.55 32.35
N THR A 198 24.34 -5.82 32.37
CA THR A 198 25.29 -5.92 33.49
C THR A 198 24.49 -5.80 34.79
N PRO A 199 24.80 -6.58 35.84
CA PRO A 199 24.08 -6.49 37.11
C PRO A 199 24.11 -5.02 37.55
N ILE A 200 22.93 -4.40 37.66
CA ILE A 200 22.82 -3.08 38.26
C ILE A 200 23.33 -3.25 39.71
N PRO A 201 24.35 -2.51 40.16
CA PRO A 201 24.70 -2.49 41.57
C PRO A 201 23.45 -2.05 42.32
N VAL A 202 22.94 -2.94 43.18
CA VAL A 202 21.85 -2.63 44.09
C VAL A 202 22.39 -1.65 45.12
N GLU A 203 22.45 -0.37 44.76
CA GLU A 203 22.75 0.70 45.68
C GLU A 203 21.42 1.17 46.29
N SER A 204 21.19 0.66 47.49
CA SER A 204 20.50 1.33 48.60
C SER A 204 18.99 1.55 48.47
N ALA A 205 18.23 0.54 48.91
CA ALA A 205 17.05 0.77 49.73
C ALA A 205 17.11 -0.17 50.94
N THR A 206 17.30 0.42 52.12
CA THR A 206 17.43 -0.23 53.43
C THR A 206 16.14 -0.95 53.88
N PRO A 207 16.25 -1.92 54.80
CA PRO A 207 15.20 -2.87 55.11
C PRO A 207 14.22 -2.31 56.15
N PHE A 208 12.94 -2.65 56.04
CA PHE A 208 12.03 -2.64 57.18
C PHE A 208 11.17 -3.91 57.19
N ILE A 209 11.29 -4.58 58.33
CA ILE A 209 10.69 -5.81 58.85
C ILE A 209 9.17 -5.57 59.01
N GLU A 210 8.22 -6.50 58.77
CA GLU A 210 7.85 -7.65 59.61
C GLU A 210 6.68 -8.43 58.94
N ASP A 211 6.78 -9.77 58.84
CA ASP A 211 5.66 -10.72 58.68
C ASP A 211 5.16 -11.10 60.10
N PRO A 212 3.90 -11.55 60.35
CA PRO A 212 3.31 -12.76 59.73
C PRO A 212 1.76 -12.66 59.49
N GLU A 213 1.08 -13.56 58.76
CA GLU A 213 0.58 -14.85 59.28
C GLU A 213 -0.07 -15.66 58.13
N ILE A 214 0.18 -16.97 58.15
CA ILE A 214 -0.21 -17.98 57.16
C ILE A 214 -1.61 -18.53 57.49
N VAL A 215 -2.51 -18.60 56.50
CA VAL A 215 -3.56 -19.64 56.46
C VAL A 215 -3.63 -20.24 55.07
N ALA A 216 -3.32 -21.53 54.98
CA ALA A 216 -3.40 -22.35 53.79
C ALA A 216 -4.80 -22.98 53.62
N THR A 217 -5.34 -23.06 52.40
CA THR A 217 -6.17 -24.18 51.95
C THR A 217 -6.09 -24.34 50.41
N SER A 218 -5.72 -25.57 50.03
CA SER A 218 -5.58 -26.29 48.74
C SER A 218 -6.45 -25.95 47.51
N VAL A 219 -5.86 -26.02 46.28
CA VAL A 219 -6.19 -26.89 45.09
C VAL A 219 -5.12 -26.72 43.95
N PRO A 220 -4.60 -27.76 43.25
CA PRO A 220 -3.61 -27.68 42.15
C PRO A 220 -4.15 -28.07 40.74
N PRO A 221 -3.43 -27.92 39.61
CA PRO A 221 -2.42 -26.93 39.22
C PRO A 221 -2.91 -26.13 37.99
N ASP A 222 -3.34 -24.88 38.18
CA ASP A 222 -3.54 -23.97 37.05
C ASP A 222 -2.18 -23.41 36.66
N LYS A 223 -1.78 -23.55 35.39
CA LYS A 223 -0.55 -22.95 34.86
C LYS A 223 -0.76 -21.44 34.75
N GLN A 224 -0.72 -20.76 35.89
CA GLN A 224 -0.64 -19.32 35.96
C GLN A 224 0.64 -18.89 35.25
N PRO A 225 0.56 -18.06 34.19
CA PRO A 225 1.74 -17.42 33.66
C PRO A 225 2.29 -16.51 34.76
N THR A 226 3.45 -16.88 35.28
CA THR A 226 4.26 -16.08 36.20
C THR A 226 4.24 -14.63 35.77
N LYS A 227 3.64 -13.74 36.57
CA LYS A 227 3.59 -12.31 36.32
C LYS A 227 5.00 -11.74 36.54
N LYS A 228 5.83 -11.82 35.49
CA LYS A 228 7.18 -11.23 35.46
C LYS A 228 7.07 -9.69 35.48
N PRO A 229 8.07 -9.00 36.05
CA PRO A 229 8.04 -7.54 36.20
C PRO A 229 7.99 -6.86 34.83
N LYS A 230 7.14 -5.84 34.70
CA LYS A 230 7.05 -4.98 33.51
C LYS A 230 8.37 -4.23 33.36
N ILE A 231 8.95 -4.25 32.16
CA ILE A 231 10.21 -3.57 31.86
C ILE A 231 9.92 -2.12 31.44
N VAL A 232 8.75 -1.89 30.84
CA VAL A 232 8.30 -0.56 30.41
C VAL A 232 6.86 -0.32 30.87
N PRO A 233 6.56 0.82 31.52
CA PRO A 233 5.20 1.14 31.95
C PRO A 233 4.25 1.26 30.76
N THR A 234 3.08 0.64 30.89
CA THR A 234 1.97 0.77 29.93
C THR A 234 1.41 2.19 30.01
N ILE A 235 1.25 2.85 28.86
CA ILE A 235 0.68 4.21 28.80
C ILE A 235 -0.81 4.13 29.11
N ASN A 236 -1.29 5.04 29.96
CA ASN A 236 -2.70 5.11 30.34
C ASN A 236 -3.46 5.92 29.28
N ILE A 237 -4.04 5.25 28.30
CA ILE A 237 -4.81 5.88 27.22
C ILE A 237 -6.29 5.83 27.60
N PRO A 238 -7.01 6.98 27.69
CA PRO A 238 -8.44 6.97 27.91
C PRO A 238 -9.15 6.25 26.75
N PRO A 239 -10.23 5.49 27.01
CA PRO A 239 -10.91 4.73 25.96
C PRO A 239 -11.45 5.68 24.89
N PRO A 240 -11.43 5.29 23.59
CA PRO A 240 -12.03 6.09 22.54
C PRO A 240 -13.53 6.26 22.83
N PHE A 241 -14.03 7.48 22.62
CA PHE A 241 -15.44 7.80 22.77
C PHE A 241 -16.30 6.83 21.94
N ARG A 242 -17.35 6.33 22.61
CA ARG A 242 -18.29 5.29 22.13
C ARG A 242 -19.13 5.74 20.95
#